data_AF-A0A942NYQ3-F1
#
_entry.id   AF-A0A942NYQ3-F1
#
_cell.length_a   1.000
_cell.length_b   1.000
_cell.length_c   1.000
_cell.angle_alpha   90.00
_cell.angle_beta   90.00
_cell.angle_gamma   90.00
#
_symmetry.space_group_name_H-M   'P 1'
#
loop_
_entity.id
_entity.type
_entity.pdbx_description
1 polymer ?
#
loop_
_entity_poly.entity_id
_entity_poly.type
_entity_poly.pdbx_seq_one_letter_code
_entity_poly.pdbx_strand_id
1 'polypeptide(L)'
;MNKMTEGTILVGILKATTYLGHLVLPYYCRKEDAFLTVVSLLSADELTEEANEIPYLKTLHDLSRSLDVNEIVRRFSKIKQSPPAFFKTADKKIIDKILMPFVSKQTAKIIEIFQEYDIPVYNGREWPHLYEESRIKILRTAPEVKLYFKRSEEGTTYTFEAWIKDTKISLQNPYNIIVSNEPCCLYSKNRLIRFDDKINGKLLSPFLKKTDIQIPQRIEKTYFETFIKKIVNLSNIEAEGFQIIDLDVQPKAVLSLEQDFQGTPGFVLSFDYNQRKILCENQQKSFTTLITDENGFVFKRFRRETDWENNKQKILLSFGLSQHASFFRLSDELKEVKDFIPFLIENKAALEEAGFIIEQKESHPWNYDTPLLHVKNHMQNDWFDLHITITLGDISFPFTALRKHILQNE
;
A
#
# COMPACT_ATOMS: atom_id res chain seq x y z
N MET A 1 -40.74 -7.57 -16.52
CA MET A 1 -41.66 -6.66 -15.79
C MET A 1 -40.77 -5.76 -14.94
N ASN A 2 -40.55 -4.55 -15.44
CA ASN A 2 -39.55 -3.60 -14.93
C ASN A 2 -39.82 -3.24 -13.47
N LYS A 3 -38.82 -3.43 -12.62
CA LYS A 3 -38.73 -2.81 -11.30
C LYS A 3 -37.32 -2.26 -11.12
N MET A 4 -36.95 -1.25 -11.91
CA MET A 4 -36.46 -0.07 -11.19
C MET A 4 -37.63 0.31 -10.29
N THR A 5 -37.46 0.18 -8.97
CA THR A 5 -38.54 0.42 -8.03
C THR A 5 -38.88 1.92 -8.09
N GLU A 6 -39.85 2.29 -8.94
CA GLU A 6 -40.35 3.66 -9.03
C GLU A 6 -40.65 4.16 -7.61
N GLY A 7 -39.96 5.24 -7.21
CA GLY A 7 -40.13 5.88 -5.90
C GLY A 7 -39.24 5.35 -4.76
N THR A 8 -38.25 4.49 -5.02
CA THR A 8 -37.21 4.17 -4.01
C THR A 8 -35.94 4.99 -4.20
N ILE A 9 -35.21 5.20 -3.11
CA ILE A 9 -33.92 5.86 -3.07
C ILE A 9 -32.90 4.96 -2.36
N LEU A 10 -31.65 4.99 -2.83
CA LEU A 10 -30.55 4.30 -2.17
C LEU A 10 -30.03 5.13 -1.00
N VAL A 11 -29.91 4.51 0.17
CA VAL A 11 -29.31 5.12 1.37
C VAL A 11 -28.39 4.13 2.07
N GLY A 12 -27.37 4.63 2.75
CA GLY A 12 -26.57 3.86 3.70
C GLY A 12 -27.23 3.85 5.07
N ILE A 13 -27.19 2.73 5.78
CA ILE A 13 -27.73 2.65 7.15
C ILE A 13 -26.68 2.07 8.08
N LEU A 14 -26.30 2.86 9.10
CA LEU A 14 -25.40 2.46 10.17
C LEU A 14 -26.19 1.71 11.25
N LYS A 15 -25.83 0.44 11.49
CA LYS A 15 -26.44 -0.38 12.54
C LYS A 15 -25.46 -1.33 13.21
N ALA A 16 -25.73 -1.69 14.46
CA ALA A 16 -25.03 -2.77 15.13
C ALA A 16 -25.44 -4.14 14.54
N THR A 17 -24.49 -5.06 14.50
CA THR A 17 -24.67 -6.44 14.06
C THR A 17 -24.16 -7.39 15.14
N THR A 18 -24.67 -8.62 15.15
CA THR A 18 -24.37 -9.61 16.20
C THR A 18 -22.89 -9.97 16.28
N TYR A 19 -22.21 -10.11 15.13
CA TYR A 19 -20.84 -10.65 15.07
C TYR A 19 -19.81 -9.68 14.50
N LEU A 20 -20.23 -8.75 13.63
CA LEU A 20 -19.31 -7.94 12.83
C LEU A 20 -19.16 -6.51 13.39
N GLY A 21 -19.76 -6.21 14.54
CA GLY A 21 -19.78 -4.88 15.12
C GLY A 21 -20.77 -3.97 14.39
N HIS A 22 -20.42 -2.70 14.20
CA HIS A 22 -21.27 -1.74 13.49
C HIS A 22 -20.93 -1.71 12.01
N LEU A 23 -21.93 -1.87 11.15
CA LEU A 23 -21.78 -1.81 9.70
C LEU A 23 -22.62 -0.68 9.13
N VAL A 24 -22.14 -0.08 8.03
CA VAL A 24 -22.95 0.76 7.15
C VAL A 24 -23.21 -0.05 5.89
N LEU A 25 -24.47 -0.31 5.59
CA LEU A 25 -24.87 -1.11 4.41
C LEU A 25 -25.85 -0.35 3.52
N PRO A 26 -25.84 -0.63 2.20
CA PRO A 26 -26.73 0.00 1.21
C PRO A 26 -28.14 -0.60 1.24
N TYR A 27 -29.16 0.24 1.42
CA TYR A 27 -30.57 -0.12 1.43
C TYR A 27 -31.37 0.71 0.45
N TYR A 28 -32.36 0.10 -0.20
CA TYR A 28 -33.42 0.83 -0.86
C TYR A 28 -34.48 1.22 0.15
N CYS A 29 -34.87 2.48 0.13
CA CYS A 29 -35.92 3.04 0.98
C CYS A 29 -36.98 3.72 0.13
N ARG A 30 -38.24 3.62 0.54
CA ARG A 30 -39.33 4.39 -0.04
C ARG A 30 -39.45 5.72 0.69
N LYS A 31 -39.66 6.79 -0.07
CA LYS A 31 -39.90 8.12 0.49
C LYS A 31 -41.37 8.23 0.95
N GLU A 32 -41.57 8.53 2.22
CA GLU A 32 -42.85 8.95 2.79
C GLU A 32 -42.81 10.48 3.06
N ASP A 33 -43.92 11.06 3.51
CA ASP A 33 -44.02 12.52 3.73
C ASP A 33 -43.03 13.04 4.79
N ALA A 34 -42.79 12.28 5.86
CA ALA A 34 -41.99 12.71 7.02
C ALA A 34 -40.70 11.90 7.25
N PHE A 35 -40.56 10.73 6.63
CA PHE A 35 -39.45 9.80 6.84
C PHE A 35 -39.23 8.91 5.63
N LEU A 36 -38.15 8.13 5.64
CA LEU A 36 -37.94 7.04 4.69
C LEU A 36 -38.27 5.70 5.34
N THR A 37 -38.94 4.81 4.62
CA THR A 37 -39.19 3.43 5.08
C THR A 37 -38.26 2.48 4.36
N VAL A 38 -37.51 1.67 5.11
CA VAL A 38 -36.61 0.68 4.52
C VAL A 38 -37.39 -0.43 3.84
N VAL A 39 -37.06 -0.73 2.58
CA VAL A 39 -37.69 -1.77 1.75
C VAL A 39 -36.84 -3.03 1.73
N SER A 40 -35.59 -2.91 1.28
CA SER A 40 -34.69 -4.04 1.06
C SER A 40 -33.23 -3.63 1.19
N LEU A 41 -32.37 -4.58 1.55
CA LEU A 41 -30.93 -4.45 1.34
C LEU A 41 -30.67 -4.53 -0.16
N LEU A 42 -29.75 -3.72 -0.69
CA LEU A 42 -29.35 -3.77 -2.09
C LEU A 42 -29.00 -5.20 -2.50
N SER A 43 -29.77 -5.76 -3.45
CA SER A 43 -29.68 -7.14 -3.89
C SER A 43 -29.41 -7.26 -5.40
N ALA A 44 -28.90 -8.42 -5.84
CA ALA A 44 -28.59 -8.66 -7.25
C ALA A 44 -29.82 -8.59 -8.16
N ASP A 45 -30.98 -9.00 -7.66
CA ASP A 45 -32.24 -9.00 -8.41
C ASP A 45 -32.73 -7.58 -8.74
N GLU A 46 -32.22 -6.58 -8.02
CA GLU A 46 -32.52 -5.15 -8.22
C GLU A 46 -31.48 -4.47 -9.14
N LEU A 47 -30.43 -5.17 -9.57
CA LEU A 47 -29.45 -4.70 -10.56
C LEU A 47 -29.94 -5.04 -11.98
N THR A 48 -30.90 -4.25 -12.48
CA THR A 48 -31.37 -4.32 -13.88
C THR A 48 -30.24 -4.02 -14.89
N GLU A 49 -30.46 -4.28 -16.18
CA GLU A 49 -29.49 -3.91 -17.24
C GLU A 49 -29.10 -2.42 -17.18
N GLU A 50 -30.07 -1.54 -16.92
CA GLU A 50 -29.85 -0.10 -16.71
C GLU A 50 -29.07 0.21 -15.42
N ALA A 51 -29.31 -0.51 -14.32
CA ALA A 51 -28.56 -0.35 -13.08
C ALA A 51 -27.10 -0.87 -13.20
N ASN A 52 -26.85 -1.81 -14.10
CA ASN A 52 -25.50 -2.27 -14.43
C ASN A 52 -24.67 -1.19 -15.14
N GLU A 53 -25.30 -0.18 -15.73
CA GLU A 53 -24.61 1.00 -16.27
C GLU A 53 -24.08 1.94 -15.17
N ILE A 54 -24.51 1.75 -13.92
CA ILE A 54 -24.06 2.52 -12.75
C ILE A 54 -22.99 1.70 -12.00
N PRO A 55 -21.68 1.96 -12.22
CA PRO A 55 -20.63 1.03 -11.78
C PRO A 55 -20.55 0.85 -10.25
N TYR A 56 -20.91 1.90 -9.51
CA TYR A 56 -20.87 1.87 -8.06
C TYR A 56 -21.95 0.98 -7.44
N LEU A 57 -23.10 0.76 -8.10
CA LEU A 57 -24.18 -0.08 -7.55
C LEU A 57 -23.76 -1.54 -7.47
N LYS A 58 -23.17 -2.08 -8.53
CA LYS A 58 -22.62 -3.44 -8.54
C LYS A 58 -21.52 -3.59 -7.49
N THR A 59 -20.64 -2.60 -7.37
CA THR A 59 -19.59 -2.59 -6.36
C THR A 59 -20.18 -2.60 -4.94
N LEU A 60 -21.16 -1.74 -4.64
CA LEU A 60 -21.84 -1.71 -3.35
C LEU A 60 -22.55 -3.03 -3.02
N HIS A 61 -23.22 -3.63 -4.00
CA HIS A 61 -23.85 -4.94 -3.86
C HIS A 61 -22.82 -6.00 -3.47
N ASP A 62 -21.71 -6.11 -4.22
CA ASP A 62 -20.69 -7.12 -4.00
C ASP A 62 -20.00 -6.94 -2.63
N LEU A 63 -19.70 -5.69 -2.26
CA LEU A 63 -19.17 -5.35 -0.93
C LEU A 63 -20.16 -5.73 0.18
N SER A 64 -21.43 -5.37 0.04
CA SER A 64 -22.51 -5.68 1.00
C SER A 64 -22.70 -7.18 1.16
N ARG A 65 -22.77 -7.93 0.05
CA ARG A 65 -22.86 -9.39 0.03
C ARG A 65 -21.66 -10.03 0.71
N SER A 66 -20.45 -9.50 0.53
CA SER A 66 -19.25 -10.02 1.17
C SER A 66 -19.24 -9.86 2.69
N LEU A 67 -20.09 -8.97 3.22
CA LEU A 67 -20.33 -8.74 4.65
C LEU A 67 -21.52 -9.54 5.20
N ASP A 68 -22.25 -10.27 4.35
CA ASP A 68 -23.28 -11.20 4.83
C ASP A 68 -22.65 -12.28 5.71
N VAL A 69 -23.30 -12.57 6.82
CA VAL A 69 -22.77 -13.45 7.85
C VAL A 69 -22.60 -14.88 7.32
N ASN A 70 -23.49 -15.37 6.45
CA ASN A 70 -23.36 -16.69 5.86
C ASN A 70 -22.22 -16.74 4.83
N GLU A 71 -22.06 -15.67 4.05
CA GLU A 71 -20.95 -15.55 3.10
C GLU A 71 -19.59 -15.49 3.82
N ILE A 72 -19.51 -14.77 4.94
CA ILE A 72 -18.34 -14.75 5.82
C ILE A 72 -18.00 -16.16 6.30
N VAL A 73 -18.99 -16.92 6.80
CA VAL A 73 -18.75 -18.30 7.24
C VAL A 73 -18.29 -19.18 6.08
N ARG A 74 -18.92 -19.06 4.91
CA ARG A 74 -18.52 -19.80 3.69
C ARG A 74 -17.07 -19.52 3.30
N ARG A 75 -16.63 -18.27 3.46
CA ARG A 75 -15.29 -17.82 3.06
C ARG A 75 -14.20 -18.18 4.07
N PHE A 76 -14.49 -18.09 5.37
CA PHE A 76 -13.47 -18.19 6.43
C PHE A 76 -13.54 -19.49 7.25
N SER A 77 -14.61 -20.27 7.13
CA SER A 77 -14.71 -21.58 7.76
C SER A 77 -14.11 -22.67 6.87
N LYS A 78 -13.34 -23.59 7.47
CA LYS A 78 -12.85 -24.80 6.79
C LYS A 78 -13.91 -25.89 6.65
N ILE A 79 -15.01 -25.78 7.39
CA ILE A 79 -16.11 -26.75 7.42
C ILE A 79 -17.46 -26.06 7.20
N LYS A 80 -18.46 -26.79 6.71
CA LYS A 80 -19.83 -26.28 6.64
C LYS A 80 -20.43 -26.24 8.04
N GLN A 81 -20.76 -25.05 8.52
CA GLN A 81 -21.38 -24.84 9.83
C GLN A 81 -22.23 -23.58 9.82
N SER A 82 -23.07 -23.40 10.85
CA SER A 82 -23.88 -22.18 11.01
C SER A 82 -23.04 -21.02 11.55
N PRO A 83 -23.47 -19.76 11.36
CA PRO A 83 -22.73 -18.63 11.90
C PRO A 83 -22.52 -18.63 13.42
N PRO A 84 -23.53 -18.92 14.27
CA PRO A 84 -23.31 -19.00 15.70
C PRO A 84 -22.25 -20.03 16.09
N ALA A 85 -22.22 -21.20 15.41
CA ALA A 85 -21.22 -22.22 15.65
C ALA A 85 -19.82 -21.76 15.24
N PHE A 86 -19.70 -21.10 14.08
CA PHE A 86 -18.44 -20.55 13.59
C PHE A 86 -17.86 -19.52 14.57
N PHE A 87 -18.62 -18.48 14.94
CA PHE A 87 -18.12 -17.43 15.82
C PHE A 87 -17.85 -17.91 17.26
N LYS A 88 -18.41 -19.05 17.68
CA LYS A 88 -18.12 -19.69 18.97
C LYS A 88 -16.83 -20.53 18.94
N THR A 89 -16.53 -21.17 17.81
CA THR A 89 -15.47 -22.21 17.72
C THR A 89 -14.24 -21.77 16.95
N ALA A 90 -14.35 -20.73 16.12
CA ALA A 90 -13.24 -20.24 15.30
C ALA A 90 -12.09 -19.70 16.15
N ASP A 91 -10.86 -19.92 15.68
CA ASP A 91 -9.67 -19.38 16.32
C ASP A 91 -9.75 -17.85 16.37
N LYS A 92 -9.63 -17.30 17.57
CA LYS A 92 -9.65 -15.86 17.82
C LYS A 92 -8.59 -15.11 17.01
N LYS A 93 -7.43 -15.71 16.73
CA LYS A 93 -6.42 -15.11 15.85
C LYS A 93 -6.92 -14.96 14.42
N ILE A 94 -7.68 -15.93 13.90
CA ILE A 94 -8.30 -15.84 12.57
C ILE A 94 -9.35 -14.73 12.55
N ILE A 95 -10.20 -14.67 13.58
CA ILE A 95 -11.20 -13.61 13.71
C ILE A 95 -10.51 -12.22 13.75
N ASP A 96 -9.59 -12.02 14.69
CA ASP A 96 -9.04 -10.69 14.99
C ASP A 96 -8.01 -10.20 13.95
N LYS A 97 -7.28 -11.13 13.30
CA LYS A 97 -6.19 -10.78 12.36
C LYS A 97 -6.54 -10.97 10.89
N ILE A 98 -7.61 -11.69 10.55
CA ILE A 98 -7.98 -11.96 9.16
C ILE A 98 -9.41 -11.47 8.86
N LEU A 99 -10.41 -11.97 9.61
CA LEU A 99 -11.81 -11.67 9.36
C LEU A 99 -12.14 -10.19 9.65
N MET A 100 -11.83 -9.69 10.85
CA MET A 100 -12.17 -8.32 11.23
C MET A 100 -11.45 -7.26 10.38
N PRO A 101 -10.16 -7.43 9.99
CA PRO A 101 -9.53 -6.58 8.99
C PRO A 101 -10.22 -6.63 7.61
N PHE A 102 -10.66 -7.81 7.17
CA PHE A 102 -11.44 -7.93 5.94
C PHE A 102 -12.75 -7.12 6.03
N VAL A 103 -13.55 -7.33 7.07
CA VAL A 103 -14.82 -6.62 7.32
C VAL A 103 -14.60 -5.11 7.36
N SER A 104 -13.55 -4.68 8.04
CA SER A 104 -13.17 -3.27 8.12
C SER A 104 -12.91 -2.67 6.74
N LYS A 105 -12.14 -3.36 5.89
CA LYS A 105 -11.81 -2.88 4.54
C LYS A 105 -13.05 -2.76 3.66
N GLN A 106 -13.94 -3.75 3.69
CA GLN A 106 -15.19 -3.69 2.91
C GLN A 106 -16.09 -2.54 3.40
N THR A 107 -16.26 -2.40 4.71
CA THR A 107 -17.08 -1.34 5.31
C THR A 107 -16.54 0.05 4.99
N ALA A 108 -15.23 0.24 5.07
CA ALA A 108 -14.59 1.50 4.70
C ALA A 108 -14.78 1.85 3.22
N LYS A 109 -14.71 0.86 2.33
CA LYS A 109 -14.95 1.08 0.90
C LYS A 109 -16.40 1.44 0.60
N ILE A 110 -17.36 0.85 1.31
CA ILE A 110 -18.78 1.25 1.22
C ILE A 110 -18.95 2.72 1.64
N ILE A 111 -18.34 3.13 2.76
CA ILE A 111 -18.41 4.52 3.25
C ILE A 111 -17.77 5.49 2.24
N GLU A 112 -16.65 5.11 1.63
CA GLU A 112 -15.98 5.89 0.57
C GLU A 112 -16.88 6.10 -0.64
N ILE A 113 -17.58 5.06 -1.11
CA ILE A 113 -18.55 5.19 -2.20
C ILE A 113 -19.72 6.10 -1.78
N PHE A 114 -20.24 5.95 -0.56
CA PHE A 114 -21.31 6.86 -0.10
C PHE A 114 -20.86 8.32 -0.04
N GLN A 115 -19.59 8.56 0.28
CA GLN A 115 -19.00 9.89 0.30
C GLN A 115 -18.78 10.45 -1.11
N GLU A 116 -18.28 9.64 -2.04
CA GLU A 116 -17.96 10.02 -3.43
C GLU A 116 -19.21 10.37 -4.24
N TYR A 117 -20.27 9.58 -4.07
CA TYR A 117 -21.53 9.73 -4.81
C TYR A 117 -22.64 10.44 -4.01
N ASP A 118 -22.29 11.06 -2.87
CA ASP A 118 -23.22 11.81 -2.00
C ASP A 118 -24.49 11.02 -1.58
N ILE A 119 -24.34 9.70 -1.40
CA ILE A 119 -25.44 8.83 -0.98
C ILE A 119 -25.77 9.12 0.49
N PRO A 120 -27.03 9.46 0.83
CA PRO A 120 -27.42 9.75 2.21
C PRO A 120 -27.18 8.57 3.13
N VAL A 121 -26.68 8.83 4.34
CA VAL A 121 -26.49 7.81 5.38
C VAL A 121 -27.32 8.15 6.60
N TYR A 122 -27.96 7.16 7.20
CA TYR A 122 -28.82 7.33 8.39
C TYR A 122 -28.38 6.41 9.53
N ASN A 123 -28.67 6.83 10.77
CA ASN A 123 -28.51 5.97 11.94
C ASN A 123 -29.75 5.08 12.07
N GLY A 124 -29.56 3.76 12.06
CA GLY A 124 -30.65 2.79 12.14
C GLY A 124 -31.31 2.64 13.53
N ARG A 125 -31.32 3.67 14.37
CA ARG A 125 -31.92 3.63 15.72
C ARG A 125 -33.43 3.43 15.69
N GLU A 126 -34.11 4.03 14.71
CA GLU A 126 -35.57 4.01 14.57
C GLU A 126 -36.04 3.08 13.44
N TRP A 127 -35.21 2.07 13.15
CA TRP A 127 -35.47 1.08 12.12
C TRP A 127 -36.88 0.45 12.24
N PRO A 128 -37.65 0.32 11.14
CA PRO A 128 -37.27 0.54 9.74
C PRO A 128 -37.55 1.97 9.21
N HIS A 129 -37.85 2.94 10.07
CA HIS A 129 -38.14 4.33 9.67
C HIS A 129 -36.90 5.22 9.89
N LEU A 130 -36.59 6.06 8.90
CA LEU A 130 -35.42 6.93 8.93
C LEU A 130 -35.89 8.38 8.84
N TYR A 131 -35.84 9.08 9.97
CA TYR A 131 -36.14 10.50 10.04
C TYR A 131 -34.92 11.34 9.66
N GLU A 132 -35.14 12.56 9.16
CA GLU A 132 -34.04 13.43 8.73
C GLU A 132 -33.09 13.81 9.89
N GLU A 133 -33.59 13.87 11.12
CA GLU A 133 -32.78 14.05 12.33
C GLU A 133 -31.77 12.93 12.59
N SER A 134 -32.05 11.72 12.09
CA SER A 134 -31.15 10.56 12.16
C SER A 134 -30.10 10.53 11.05
N ARG A 135 -30.14 11.51 10.11
CA ARG A 135 -29.21 11.59 8.98
C ARG A 135 -27.80 11.88 9.47
N ILE A 136 -26.88 11.02 9.08
CA ILE A 136 -25.46 11.10 9.41
C ILE A 136 -24.74 11.91 8.35
N LYS A 137 -24.00 12.94 8.77
CA LYS A 137 -23.15 13.71 7.86
C LYS A 137 -21.80 13.02 7.66
N ILE A 138 -21.50 12.56 6.45
CA ILE A 138 -20.15 12.09 6.09
C ILE A 138 -19.28 13.32 5.82
N LEU A 139 -18.15 13.43 6.50
CA LEU A 139 -17.21 14.54 6.30
C LEU A 139 -16.31 14.26 5.11
N ARG A 140 -16.13 15.23 4.20
CA ARG A 140 -15.29 15.10 3.00
C ARG A 140 -13.78 15.21 3.27
N THR A 141 -13.41 15.88 4.36
CA THR A 141 -12.01 16.12 4.73
C THR A 141 -11.62 15.24 5.90
N ALA A 142 -10.53 14.50 5.76
CA ALA A 142 -9.93 13.77 6.86
C ALA A 142 -9.41 14.76 7.93
N PRO A 143 -9.53 14.42 9.22
CA PRO A 143 -8.93 15.21 10.29
C PRO A 143 -7.40 15.16 10.24
N GLU A 144 -6.77 16.26 10.63
CA GLU A 144 -5.36 16.27 10.98
C GLU A 144 -5.17 15.56 12.32
N VAL A 145 -4.24 14.61 12.37
CA VAL A 145 -3.90 13.87 13.58
C VAL A 145 -2.59 14.38 14.14
N LYS A 146 -2.59 14.72 15.43
CA LYS A 146 -1.41 15.11 16.19
C LYS A 146 -1.24 14.19 17.38
N LEU A 147 -0.01 13.75 17.59
CA LEU A 147 0.36 12.93 18.72
C LEU A 147 1.45 13.63 19.50
N TYR A 148 1.23 13.72 20.80
CA TYR A 148 2.15 14.37 21.72
C TYR A 148 2.71 13.31 22.67
N PHE A 149 4.03 13.18 22.69
CA PHE A 149 4.71 12.26 23.58
C PHE A 149 5.52 13.01 24.61
N LYS A 150 5.45 12.56 25.86
CA LYS A 150 6.29 13.02 26.96
C LYS A 150 6.93 11.83 27.66
N ARG A 151 8.24 11.69 27.51
CA ARG A 151 9.04 10.67 28.20
C ARG A 151 9.65 11.24 29.47
N SER A 152 9.63 10.44 30.54
CA SER A 152 10.16 10.73 31.87
C SER A 152 10.84 9.47 32.45
N GLU A 153 11.41 9.57 33.65
CA GLU A 153 12.02 8.42 34.33
C GLU A 153 11.01 7.31 34.64
N GLU A 154 9.74 7.66 34.90
CA GLU A 154 8.66 6.69 35.21
C GLU A 154 8.10 5.99 33.96
N GLY A 155 8.46 6.48 32.77
CA GLY A 155 7.99 5.98 31.47
C GLY A 155 7.52 7.09 30.53
N THR A 156 6.80 6.70 29.49
CA THR A 156 6.29 7.61 28.45
C THR A 156 4.77 7.75 28.53
N THR A 157 4.27 8.98 28.56
CA THR A 157 2.85 9.29 28.40
C THR A 157 2.62 9.92 27.04
N TYR A 158 1.52 9.57 26.38
CA TYR A 158 1.15 10.22 25.12
C TYR A 158 -0.34 10.46 24.95
N THR A 159 -0.66 11.53 24.22
CA THR A 159 -2.02 11.94 23.87
C THR A 159 -2.23 11.89 22.37
N PHE A 160 -3.48 11.68 21.96
CA PHE A 160 -3.91 11.70 20.58
C PHE A 160 -4.96 12.79 20.40
N GLU A 161 -4.73 13.65 19.41
CA GLU A 161 -5.68 14.67 19.02
C GLU A 161 -6.02 14.55 17.55
N ALA A 162 -7.28 14.80 17.23
CA ALA A 162 -7.76 14.89 15.86
C ALA A 162 -8.50 16.21 15.67
N TRP A 163 -8.14 16.93 14.61
CA TRP A 163 -8.59 18.28 14.34
C TRP A 163 -9.21 18.36 12.94
N ILE A 164 -10.36 19.01 12.83
CA ILE A 164 -10.95 19.34 11.53
C ILE A 164 -10.92 20.85 11.42
N LYS A 165 -10.01 21.37 10.58
CA LYS A 165 -9.64 22.79 10.59
C LYS A 165 -9.26 23.18 12.04
N ASP A 166 -9.89 24.20 12.61
CA ASP A 166 -9.60 24.68 13.97
C ASP A 166 -10.45 24.01 15.06
N THR A 167 -11.25 22.99 14.72
CA THR A 167 -12.14 22.32 15.69
C THR A 167 -11.60 20.96 16.11
N LYS A 168 -11.26 20.81 17.39
CA LYS A 168 -10.86 19.53 17.99
C LYS A 168 -12.04 18.56 18.08
N ILE A 169 -11.83 17.32 17.65
CA ILE A 169 -12.80 16.24 17.80
C ILE A 169 -12.79 15.75 19.25
N SER A 170 -13.98 15.71 19.87
CA SER A 170 -14.18 15.13 21.19
C SER A 170 -14.14 13.60 21.12
N LEU A 171 -12.98 13.01 21.43
CA LEU A 171 -12.78 11.57 21.35
C LEU A 171 -13.37 10.82 22.56
N GLN A 172 -13.26 11.38 23.76
CA GLN A 172 -13.77 10.79 25.00
C GLN A 172 -15.28 10.98 25.11
N ASN A 173 -16.03 10.24 24.29
CA ASN A 173 -17.48 10.24 24.29
C ASN A 173 -17.99 8.79 24.20
N PRO A 174 -18.86 8.33 25.13
CA PRO A 174 -19.32 6.95 25.15
C PRO A 174 -20.15 6.55 23.92
N TYR A 175 -20.67 7.52 23.16
CA TYR A 175 -21.41 7.29 21.92
C TYR A 175 -20.52 7.27 20.67
N ASN A 176 -19.21 7.51 20.82
CA ASN A 176 -18.28 7.38 19.71
C ASN A 176 -18.06 5.91 19.36
N ILE A 177 -18.12 5.58 18.08
CA ILE A 177 -18.01 4.21 17.58
C ILE A 177 -16.99 4.18 16.45
N ILE A 178 -16.01 3.29 16.56
CA ILE A 178 -15.14 2.95 15.42
C ILE A 178 -15.91 1.97 14.54
N VAL A 179 -16.28 2.42 13.34
CA VAL A 179 -17.04 1.66 12.36
C VAL A 179 -16.12 0.81 11.49
N SER A 180 -14.92 1.32 11.17
CA SER A 180 -13.85 0.57 10.51
C SER A 180 -12.50 0.92 11.11
N ASN A 181 -11.56 -0.02 11.12
CA ASN A 181 -10.20 0.17 11.61
C ASN A 181 -9.19 0.53 10.50
N GLU A 182 -9.42 0.09 9.26
CA GLU A 182 -8.49 0.20 8.13
C GLU A 182 -9.26 0.47 6.82
N PRO A 183 -9.26 1.72 6.31
CA PRO A 183 -8.92 2.96 7.04
C PRO A 183 -9.87 3.22 8.21
N CYS A 184 -9.45 4.05 9.19
CA CYS A 184 -10.29 4.34 10.35
C CYS A 184 -11.51 5.20 9.98
N CYS A 185 -12.71 4.73 10.30
CA CYS A 185 -13.94 5.53 10.26
C CYS A 185 -14.54 5.63 11.66
N LEU A 186 -14.71 6.86 12.14
CA LEU A 186 -15.31 7.17 13.44
C LEU A 186 -16.71 7.76 13.25
N TYR A 187 -17.71 7.16 13.88
CA TYR A 187 -19.00 7.81 14.11
C TYR A 187 -18.93 8.64 15.40
N SER A 188 -19.16 9.95 15.30
CA SER A 188 -19.16 10.88 16.44
C SER A 188 -20.11 12.05 16.22
N LYS A 189 -20.99 12.32 17.19
CA LYS A 189 -21.97 13.44 17.16
C LYS A 189 -22.68 13.56 15.79
N ASN A 190 -23.29 12.45 15.36
CA ASN A 190 -24.01 12.34 14.09
C ASN A 190 -23.19 12.62 12.81
N ARG A 191 -21.87 12.42 12.89
CA ARG A 191 -20.95 12.54 11.76
C ARG A 191 -20.17 11.25 11.57
N LEU A 192 -19.97 10.84 10.32
CA LEU A 192 -18.98 9.84 9.95
C LEU A 192 -17.71 10.54 9.50
N ILE A 193 -16.62 10.26 10.20
CA ILE A 193 -15.32 10.89 10.03
C ILE A 193 -14.36 9.81 9.54
N ARG A 194 -14.03 9.86 8.25
CA ARG A 194 -13.01 9.01 7.64
C ARG A 194 -11.64 9.66 7.89
N PHE A 195 -10.75 8.93 8.54
CA PHE A 195 -9.36 9.37 8.73
C PHE A 195 -8.53 9.05 7.48
N ASP A 196 -7.34 9.64 7.40
CA ASP A 196 -6.33 9.26 6.41
C ASP A 196 -6.04 7.76 6.51
N ASP A 197 -5.74 7.14 5.36
CA ASP A 197 -5.55 5.68 5.27
C ASP A 197 -4.42 5.15 6.16
N LYS A 198 -3.53 6.04 6.59
CA LYS A 198 -2.46 5.76 7.55
C LYS A 198 -2.96 5.56 8.98
N ILE A 199 -4.13 6.08 9.35
CA ILE A 199 -4.62 6.03 10.73
C ILE A 199 -5.48 4.78 10.93
N ASN A 200 -5.02 3.90 11.83
CA ASN A 200 -5.73 2.69 12.20
C ASN A 200 -6.70 2.94 13.37
N GLY A 201 -7.92 2.38 13.33
CA GLY A 201 -8.88 2.51 14.43
C GLY A 201 -8.38 1.93 15.75
N LYS A 202 -7.48 0.93 15.72
CA LYS A 202 -6.83 0.39 16.93
C LYS A 202 -5.93 1.42 17.63
N LEU A 203 -5.33 2.35 16.89
CA LEU A 203 -4.59 3.49 17.46
C LEU A 203 -5.53 4.45 18.19
N LEU A 204 -6.71 4.72 17.61
CA LEU A 204 -7.70 5.64 18.16
C LEU A 204 -8.48 5.05 19.35
N SER A 205 -8.73 3.73 19.33
CA SER A 205 -9.65 3.07 20.26
C SER A 205 -9.38 3.30 21.77
N PRO A 206 -8.12 3.37 22.26
CA PRO A 206 -7.85 3.67 23.67
C PRO A 206 -8.30 5.09 24.06
N PHE A 207 -8.21 6.04 23.13
CA PHE A 207 -8.54 7.45 23.34
C PHE A 207 -10.04 7.74 23.34
N LEU A 208 -10.87 6.76 22.98
CA LEU A 208 -12.32 6.90 23.18
C LEU A 208 -12.71 6.88 24.67
N LYS A 209 -11.83 6.37 25.53
CA LYS A 209 -12.06 6.26 26.98
C LYS A 209 -11.08 7.08 27.81
N LYS A 210 -9.83 7.19 27.36
CA LYS A 210 -8.75 7.88 28.08
C LYS A 210 -8.30 9.13 27.33
N THR A 211 -7.82 10.12 28.06
CA THR A 211 -7.19 11.33 27.50
C THR A 211 -5.75 11.06 27.05
N ASP A 212 -5.08 10.17 27.75
CA ASP A 212 -3.67 9.84 27.59
C ASP A 212 -3.44 8.33 27.84
N ILE A 213 -2.31 7.84 27.35
CA ILE A 213 -1.86 6.48 27.53
C ILE A 213 -0.47 6.51 28.16
N GLN A 214 -0.33 5.84 29.30
CA GLN A 214 0.93 5.67 29.99
C GLN A 214 1.58 4.34 29.60
N ILE A 215 2.84 4.42 29.21
CA ILE A 215 3.71 3.31 28.83
C ILE A 215 4.78 3.18 29.93
N PRO A 216 4.69 2.15 30.79
CA PRO A 216 5.71 1.93 31.81
C PRO A 216 7.09 1.67 31.20
N GLN A 217 8.14 2.19 31.84
CA GLN A 217 9.53 2.09 31.40
C GLN A 217 9.95 0.65 31.02
N ARG A 218 9.52 -0.36 31.80
CA ARG A 218 9.82 -1.79 31.58
C ARG A 218 9.42 -2.34 30.19
N ILE A 219 8.39 -1.79 29.55
CA ILE A 219 7.93 -2.21 28.22
C ILE A 219 8.17 -1.15 27.15
N GLU A 220 8.80 -0.03 27.51
CA GLU A 220 8.96 1.15 26.67
C GLU A 220 9.70 0.79 25.37
N LYS A 221 10.84 0.12 25.46
CA LYS A 221 11.63 -0.29 24.28
C LYS A 221 10.80 -1.10 23.27
N THR A 222 10.16 -2.17 23.72
CA THR A 222 9.33 -3.03 22.86
C THR A 222 8.16 -2.24 22.26
N TYR A 223 7.57 -1.33 23.02
CA TYR A 223 6.47 -0.48 22.54
C TYR A 223 6.94 0.52 21.48
N PHE A 224 8.13 1.12 21.67
CA PHE A 224 8.75 2.02 20.71
C PHE A 224 9.09 1.32 19.40
N GLU A 225 9.68 0.13 19.47
CA GLU A 225 10.04 -0.69 18.31
C GLU A 225 8.83 -1.13 17.48
N THR A 226 7.71 -1.42 18.15
CA THR A 226 6.53 -2.02 17.50
C THR A 226 5.44 -1.02 17.11
N PHE A 227 5.01 -0.18 18.06
CA PHE A 227 3.85 0.70 17.91
C PHE A 227 4.27 2.11 17.50
N ILE A 228 5.17 2.75 18.27
CA ILE A 228 5.60 4.13 17.99
C ILE A 228 6.30 4.24 16.64
N LYS A 229 7.17 3.28 16.30
CA LYS A 229 7.83 3.21 14.99
C LYS A 229 6.84 3.26 13.82
N LYS A 230 5.68 2.60 13.95
CA LYS A 230 4.65 2.64 12.90
C LYS A 230 4.02 4.01 12.80
N ILE A 231 3.75 4.64 13.93
CA ILE A 231 3.06 5.92 14.04
C ILE A 231 3.94 7.11 13.59
N VAL A 232 5.23 7.08 13.91
CA VAL A 232 6.24 8.06 13.48
C VAL A 232 6.34 8.14 11.96
N ASN A 233 6.09 7.04 11.25
CA ASN A 233 6.05 7.05 9.79
C ASN A 233 4.82 7.76 9.20
N LEU A 234 3.76 7.97 10.00
CA LEU A 234 2.41 8.21 9.51
C LEU A 234 1.86 9.60 9.85
N SER A 235 2.37 10.24 10.89
CA SER A 235 1.75 11.44 11.48
C SER A 235 2.77 12.54 11.83
N ASN A 236 2.25 13.75 12.02
CA ASN A 236 2.97 14.83 12.69
C ASN A 236 3.04 14.49 14.17
N ILE A 237 4.26 14.31 14.67
CA ILE A 237 4.52 13.95 16.06
C ILE A 237 5.31 15.06 16.70
N GLU A 238 4.83 15.50 17.86
CA GLU A 238 5.60 16.31 18.78
C GLU A 238 6.08 15.40 19.92
N ALA A 239 7.40 15.37 20.12
CA ALA A 239 8.02 14.46 21.08
C ALA A 239 8.93 15.23 22.03
N GLU A 240 8.72 15.00 23.33
CA GLU A 240 9.59 15.43 24.42
C GLU A 240 10.24 14.18 25.03
N GLY A 241 11.58 14.16 25.12
CA GLY A 241 12.35 13.07 25.73
C GLY A 241 12.75 11.91 24.80
N PHE A 242 12.49 12.04 23.48
CA PHE A 242 13.13 11.27 22.42
C PHE A 242 13.21 12.09 21.13
N GLN A 243 14.09 11.72 20.19
CA GLN A 243 14.32 12.49 18.97
C GLN A 243 13.69 11.82 17.74
N ILE A 244 13.13 12.64 16.86
CA ILE A 244 12.71 12.25 15.51
C ILE A 244 13.53 13.10 14.53
N ILE A 245 14.32 12.43 13.70
CA ILE A 245 15.18 13.05 12.71
C ILE A 245 14.66 12.69 11.32
N ASP A 246 14.18 13.70 10.61
CA ASP A 246 13.89 13.61 9.18
C ASP A 246 15.20 13.70 8.40
N LEU A 247 15.59 12.59 7.77
CA LEU A 247 16.76 12.50 6.91
C LEU A 247 16.40 13.00 5.51
N ASP A 248 17.13 13.99 5.04
CA ASP A 248 17.20 14.35 3.63
C ASP A 248 18.16 13.38 2.93
N VAL A 249 17.62 12.49 2.11
CA VAL A 249 18.38 11.45 1.43
C VAL A 249 18.11 11.57 -0.06
N GLN A 250 19.16 11.87 -0.82
CA GLN A 250 19.11 11.88 -2.28
C GLN A 250 19.23 10.44 -2.80
N PRO A 251 18.17 9.85 -3.36
CA PRO A 251 18.20 8.46 -3.80
C PRO A 251 19.03 8.27 -5.06
N LYS A 252 19.60 7.07 -5.21
CA LYS A 252 20.28 6.64 -6.43
C LYS A 252 19.47 5.54 -7.13
N ALA A 253 19.29 5.66 -8.44
CA ALA A 253 18.61 4.63 -9.22
C ALA A 253 19.62 3.54 -9.58
N VAL A 254 19.37 2.31 -9.16
CA VAL A 254 20.26 1.17 -9.37
C VAL A 254 19.53 0.13 -10.22
N LEU A 255 20.18 -0.27 -11.32
CA LEU A 255 19.74 -1.33 -12.20
C LEU A 255 20.66 -2.54 -12.04
N SER A 256 20.07 -3.70 -11.79
CA SER A 256 20.80 -4.97 -11.75
C SER A 256 20.15 -5.98 -12.69
N LEU A 257 20.96 -6.69 -13.46
CA LEU A 257 20.48 -7.81 -14.27
C LEU A 257 20.32 -9.04 -13.38
N GLU A 258 19.09 -9.54 -13.25
CA GLU A 258 18.74 -10.65 -12.37
C GLU A 258 17.72 -11.57 -13.04
N GLN A 259 17.51 -12.75 -12.45
CA GLN A 259 16.44 -13.68 -12.82
C GLN A 259 15.35 -13.69 -11.74
N ASP A 260 14.09 -13.77 -12.16
CA ASP A 260 12.98 -13.98 -11.23
C ASP A 260 12.92 -15.42 -10.69
N PHE A 261 11.92 -15.72 -9.85
CA PHE A 261 11.73 -17.06 -9.28
C PHE A 261 11.40 -18.14 -10.32
N GLN A 262 11.04 -17.75 -11.54
CA GLN A 262 10.78 -18.63 -12.68
C GLN A 262 12.02 -18.78 -13.58
N GLY A 263 13.14 -18.12 -13.23
CA GLY A 263 14.36 -18.10 -14.02
C GLY A 263 14.32 -17.11 -15.19
N THR A 264 13.28 -16.25 -15.29
CA THR A 264 13.16 -15.30 -16.39
C THR A 264 14.00 -14.06 -16.10
N PRO A 265 14.98 -13.71 -16.96
CA PRO A 265 15.85 -12.56 -16.75
C PRO A 265 15.14 -11.21 -16.95
N GLY A 266 15.68 -10.18 -16.32
CA GLY A 266 15.31 -8.79 -16.54
C GLY A 266 16.12 -7.83 -15.67
N PHE A 267 16.04 -6.54 -15.98
CA PHE A 267 16.63 -5.50 -15.12
C PHE A 267 15.74 -5.23 -13.93
N VAL A 268 16.25 -5.43 -12.73
CA VAL A 268 15.60 -5.04 -11.49
C VAL A 268 15.95 -3.59 -11.21
N LEU A 269 14.92 -2.73 -11.18
CA LEU A 269 15.08 -1.34 -10.75
C LEU A 269 14.88 -1.24 -9.23
N SER A 270 15.89 -0.67 -8.58
CA SER A 270 15.83 -0.33 -7.17
C SER A 270 16.34 1.08 -6.91
N PHE A 271 15.90 1.66 -5.80
CA PHE A 271 16.30 2.98 -5.34
C PHE A 271 17.07 2.84 -4.04
N ASP A 272 18.33 3.25 -4.06
CA ASP A 272 19.19 3.24 -2.89
C ASP A 272 19.08 4.57 -2.13
N TYR A 273 18.54 4.50 -0.93
CA TYR A 273 18.46 5.60 0.04
C TYR A 273 19.59 5.50 1.09
N ASN A 274 20.79 5.11 0.67
CA ASN A 274 22.03 4.87 1.43
C ASN A 274 21.95 3.72 2.45
N GLN A 275 20.97 3.74 3.35
CA GLN A 275 20.79 2.71 4.38
C GLN A 275 19.91 1.56 3.88
N ARG A 276 19.19 1.76 2.78
CA ARG A 276 18.18 0.82 2.32
C ARG A 276 17.97 0.95 0.80
N LYS A 277 18.14 -0.18 0.12
CA LYS A 277 17.73 -0.37 -1.28
C LYS A 277 16.27 -0.82 -1.32
N ILE A 278 15.45 -0.11 -2.09
CA ILE A 278 13.99 -0.30 -2.17
C ILE A 278 13.64 -0.62 -3.62
N LEU A 279 12.96 -1.74 -3.86
CA LEU A 279 12.44 -2.09 -5.18
C LEU A 279 11.39 -1.08 -5.65
N CYS A 280 11.36 -0.79 -6.95
CA CYS A 280 10.45 0.22 -7.50
C CYS A 280 8.96 -0.09 -7.24
N GLU A 281 8.57 -1.36 -7.17
CA GLU A 281 7.19 -1.80 -6.92
C GLU A 281 6.70 -1.58 -5.47
N ASN A 282 7.63 -1.35 -4.55
CA ASN A 282 7.28 -1.26 -3.13
C ASN A 282 6.28 -0.11 -2.91
N GLN A 283 5.19 -0.34 -2.17
CA GLN A 283 4.17 0.69 -1.96
C GLN A 283 4.45 1.59 -0.75
N GLN A 284 5.40 1.21 0.11
CA GLN A 284 5.73 1.96 1.32
C GLN A 284 6.45 3.27 0.94
N LYS A 285 5.88 4.40 1.36
CA LYS A 285 6.34 5.76 1.01
C LYS A 285 7.36 6.34 2.00
N SER A 286 7.37 5.88 3.23
CA SER A 286 8.26 6.37 4.30
C SER A 286 8.82 5.21 5.10
N PHE A 287 10.05 5.35 5.53
CA PHE A 287 10.75 4.34 6.33
C PHE A 287 11.30 5.00 7.58
N THR A 288 11.19 4.30 8.70
CA THR A 288 11.76 4.74 9.98
C THR A 288 12.63 3.62 10.53
N THR A 289 13.81 3.99 11.01
CA THR A 289 14.71 3.16 11.81
C THR A 289 14.72 3.71 13.23
N LEU A 290 14.64 2.81 14.22
CA LEU A 290 14.80 3.16 15.61
C LEU A 290 16.23 2.83 16.01
N ILE A 291 16.94 3.82 16.53
CA ILE A 291 18.24 3.67 17.17
C ILE A 291 18.02 3.87 18.67
N THR A 292 18.65 3.02 19.47
CA THR A 292 18.63 3.12 20.93
C THR A 292 20.05 3.24 21.41
N ASP A 293 20.34 4.29 22.16
CA ASP A 293 21.63 4.53 22.80
C ASP A 293 21.42 4.90 24.29
N GLU A 294 22.51 5.22 25.01
CA GLU A 294 22.46 5.59 26.42
C GLU A 294 21.62 6.86 26.68
N ASN A 295 21.44 7.72 25.66
CA ASN A 295 20.68 8.96 25.74
C ASN A 295 19.18 8.78 25.40
N GLY A 296 18.77 7.58 24.97
CA GLY A 296 17.36 7.22 24.79
C GLY A 296 17.04 6.68 23.39
N PHE A 297 15.96 7.20 22.81
CA PHE A 297 15.42 6.73 21.53
C PHE A 297 15.58 7.79 20.44
N VAL A 298 16.09 7.37 19.28
CA VAL A 298 16.20 8.22 18.10
C VAL A 298 15.52 7.53 16.93
N PHE A 299 14.42 8.09 16.45
CA PHE A 299 13.79 7.66 15.21
C PHE A 299 14.40 8.44 14.05
N LYS A 300 15.10 7.75 13.16
CA LYS A 300 15.54 8.32 11.88
C LYS A 300 14.55 7.90 10.81
N ARG A 301 13.92 8.86 10.14
CA ARG A 301 12.96 8.58 9.07
C ARG A 301 13.34 9.29 7.79
N PHE A 302 13.00 8.69 6.66
CA PHE A 302 13.09 9.33 5.36
C PHE A 302 11.83 9.03 4.55
N ARG A 303 11.53 9.92 3.62
CA ARG A 303 10.42 9.78 2.68
C ARG A 303 10.99 9.50 1.29
N ARG A 304 10.30 8.64 0.54
CA ARG A 304 10.64 8.38 -0.86
C ARG A 304 10.26 9.55 -1.74
N GLU A 305 11.13 9.84 -2.69
CA GLU A 305 10.94 10.82 -3.76
C GLU A 305 10.14 10.20 -4.91
N THR A 306 8.85 9.93 -4.66
CA THR A 306 8.02 9.13 -5.58
C THR A 306 7.91 9.72 -6.98
N ASP A 307 7.92 11.03 -7.11
CA ASP A 307 7.81 11.69 -8.42
C ASP A 307 9.08 11.50 -9.25
N TRP A 308 10.25 11.61 -8.61
CA TRP A 308 11.53 11.31 -9.23
C TRP A 308 11.66 9.82 -9.58
N GLU A 309 11.24 8.92 -8.69
CA GLU A 309 11.25 7.48 -8.92
C GLU A 309 10.36 7.08 -10.10
N ASN A 310 9.17 7.66 -10.20
CA ASN A 310 8.25 7.45 -11.32
C ASN A 310 8.85 7.97 -12.64
N ASN A 311 9.60 9.08 -12.60
CA ASN A 311 10.30 9.57 -13.77
C ASN A 311 11.40 8.59 -14.22
N LYS A 312 12.17 8.00 -13.30
CA LYS A 312 13.16 6.97 -13.64
C LYS A 312 12.52 5.75 -14.31
N GLN A 313 11.37 5.30 -13.81
CA GLN A 313 10.63 4.21 -14.44
C GLN A 313 10.21 4.56 -15.89
N LYS A 314 9.69 5.77 -16.12
CA LYS A 314 9.33 6.26 -17.46
C LYS A 314 10.53 6.31 -18.41
N ILE A 315 11.70 6.71 -17.91
CA ILE A 315 12.94 6.70 -18.71
C ILE A 315 13.26 5.29 -19.17
N LEU A 316 13.20 4.27 -18.30
CA LEU A 316 13.45 2.88 -18.72
C LEU A 316 12.45 2.37 -19.75
N LEU A 317 11.17 2.74 -19.62
CA LEU A 317 10.16 2.40 -20.62
C LEU A 317 10.48 3.04 -21.98
N SER A 318 11.10 4.23 -22.00
CA SER A 318 11.52 4.88 -23.25
C SER A 318 12.67 4.19 -23.98
N PHE A 319 13.42 3.32 -23.29
CA PHE A 319 14.42 2.43 -23.89
C PHE A 319 13.81 1.16 -24.50
N GLY A 320 12.48 1.07 -24.62
CA GLY A 320 11.79 -0.09 -25.21
C GLY A 320 11.62 -1.26 -24.24
N LEU A 321 11.82 -1.05 -22.93
CA LEU A 321 11.59 -2.07 -21.92
C LEU A 321 10.12 -2.12 -21.50
N SER A 322 9.62 -3.32 -21.20
CA SER A 322 8.32 -3.53 -20.57
C SER A 322 8.47 -3.80 -19.06
N GLN A 323 7.61 -3.17 -18.25
CA GLN A 323 7.62 -3.37 -16.80
C GLN A 323 6.74 -4.56 -16.39
N HIS A 324 7.34 -5.46 -15.62
CA HIS A 324 6.69 -6.59 -14.96
C HIS A 324 7.06 -6.57 -13.47
N ALA A 325 6.20 -5.99 -12.64
CA ALA A 325 6.49 -5.75 -11.23
C ALA A 325 7.78 -4.90 -11.05
N SER A 326 8.80 -5.42 -10.37
CA SER A 326 10.11 -4.76 -10.24
C SER A 326 11.07 -4.99 -11.43
N PHE A 327 10.72 -5.87 -12.36
CA PHE A 327 11.56 -6.23 -13.51
C PHE A 327 11.20 -5.41 -14.74
N PHE A 328 12.22 -4.99 -15.48
CA PHE A 328 12.13 -4.37 -16.79
C PHE A 328 12.74 -5.33 -17.82
N ARG A 329 11.94 -5.70 -18.83
CA ARG A 329 12.29 -6.76 -19.80
C ARG A 329 12.32 -6.22 -21.21
N LEU A 330 13.16 -6.82 -22.04
CA LEU A 330 13.14 -6.60 -23.48
C LEU A 330 11.82 -7.15 -24.04
N SER A 331 11.18 -6.41 -24.94
CA SER A 331 9.97 -6.86 -25.62
C SER A 331 10.33 -7.95 -26.63
N ASP A 332 10.19 -9.22 -26.24
CA ASP A 332 9.92 -10.43 -27.06
C ASP A 332 10.30 -11.70 -26.26
N GLU A 333 9.81 -12.86 -26.72
CA GLU A 333 9.88 -14.20 -26.10
C GLU A 333 11.21 -14.59 -25.40
N LEU A 334 11.09 -15.45 -24.37
CA LEU A 334 12.12 -16.21 -23.63
C LEU A 334 13.58 -15.78 -23.93
N LYS A 335 13.94 -14.60 -23.43
CA LYS A 335 15.31 -14.11 -23.44
C LYS A 335 16.13 -14.81 -22.36
N GLU A 336 17.37 -15.13 -22.68
CA GLU A 336 18.40 -15.54 -21.73
C GLU A 336 19.16 -14.30 -21.22
N VAL A 337 19.92 -14.45 -20.13
CA VAL A 337 20.73 -13.35 -19.56
C VAL A 337 21.64 -12.71 -20.61
N LYS A 338 22.22 -13.53 -21.51
CA LYS A 338 23.10 -13.07 -22.59
C LYS A 338 22.44 -12.08 -23.55
N ASP A 339 21.12 -12.15 -23.73
CA ASP A 339 20.39 -11.26 -24.64
C ASP A 339 20.25 -9.83 -24.10
N PHE A 340 20.44 -9.65 -22.78
CA PHE A 340 20.43 -8.33 -22.14
C PHE A 340 21.79 -7.63 -22.24
N ILE A 341 22.86 -8.37 -22.56
CA ILE A 341 24.22 -7.82 -22.66
C ILE A 341 24.34 -6.84 -23.84
N PRO A 342 23.88 -7.16 -25.07
CA PRO A 342 23.90 -6.19 -26.18
C PRO A 342 23.13 -4.91 -25.86
N PHE A 343 21.96 -5.03 -25.23
CA PHE A 343 21.18 -3.88 -24.82
C PHE A 343 21.96 -2.98 -23.84
N LEU A 344 22.63 -3.57 -22.84
CA LEU A 344 23.45 -2.80 -21.92
C LEU A 344 24.62 -2.14 -22.63
N ILE A 345 25.34 -2.83 -23.51
CA ILE A 345 26.47 -2.24 -24.25
C ILE A 345 26.01 -1.04 -25.08
N GLU A 346 24.87 -1.15 -25.77
CA GLU A 346 24.32 -0.08 -26.60
C GLU A 346 23.82 1.12 -25.78
N ASN A 347 23.20 0.87 -24.62
CA ASN A 347 22.49 1.90 -23.86
C ASN A 347 23.20 2.36 -22.58
N LYS A 348 24.34 1.75 -22.19
CA LYS A 348 25.05 2.03 -20.93
C LYS A 348 25.34 3.52 -20.74
N ALA A 349 25.94 4.17 -21.74
CA ALA A 349 26.28 5.59 -21.63
C ALA A 349 25.04 6.47 -21.42
N ALA A 350 23.96 6.22 -22.16
CA ALA A 350 22.71 6.96 -22.03
C ALA A 350 22.01 6.68 -20.68
N LEU A 351 22.08 5.45 -20.16
CA LEU A 351 21.57 5.08 -18.84
C LEU A 351 22.37 5.76 -17.71
N GLU A 352 23.70 5.78 -17.81
CA GLU A 352 24.58 6.46 -16.84
C GLU A 352 24.38 7.97 -16.87
N GLU A 353 24.27 8.59 -18.05
CA GLU A 353 23.94 10.02 -18.21
C GLU A 353 22.54 10.34 -17.67
N ALA A 354 21.58 9.44 -17.86
CA ALA A 354 20.27 9.52 -17.23
C ALA A 354 20.30 9.23 -15.72
N GLY A 355 21.47 8.97 -15.11
CA GLY A 355 21.68 8.83 -13.67
C GLY A 355 21.32 7.47 -13.09
N PHE A 356 21.39 6.40 -13.90
CA PHE A 356 21.31 5.02 -13.41
C PHE A 356 22.70 4.48 -13.06
N ILE A 357 22.77 3.69 -12.00
CA ILE A 357 23.95 2.93 -11.59
C ILE A 357 23.71 1.48 -12.00
N ILE A 358 24.57 0.94 -12.86
CA ILE A 358 24.50 -0.46 -13.28
C ILE A 358 25.28 -1.30 -12.28
N GLU A 359 24.59 -2.16 -11.54
CA GLU A 359 25.14 -3.05 -10.53
C GLU A 359 25.12 -4.50 -11.02
N GLN A 360 26.24 -5.20 -10.84
CA GLN A 360 26.35 -6.62 -11.16
C GLN A 360 26.46 -7.43 -9.88
N LYS A 361 25.56 -8.40 -9.69
CA LYS A 361 25.52 -9.23 -8.48
C LYS A 361 26.26 -10.56 -8.63
N GLU A 362 26.71 -10.91 -9.83
CA GLU A 362 27.40 -12.17 -10.10
C GLU A 362 28.86 -12.16 -9.64
N SER A 363 29.38 -13.34 -9.29
CA SER A 363 30.78 -13.51 -8.88
C SER A 363 31.78 -13.28 -10.03
N HIS A 364 31.29 -13.36 -11.27
CA HIS A 364 32.05 -13.06 -12.49
C HIS A 364 31.35 -11.89 -13.20
N PRO A 365 31.83 -10.65 -13.03
CA PRO A 365 31.19 -9.51 -13.66
C PRO A 365 31.38 -9.55 -15.18
N TRP A 366 30.30 -9.30 -15.92
CA TRP A 366 30.28 -9.01 -17.34
C TRP A 366 30.99 -7.69 -17.63
N ASN A 367 31.72 -7.63 -18.74
CA ASN A 367 32.24 -6.37 -19.26
C ASN A 367 31.20 -5.77 -20.22
N TYR A 368 30.76 -4.54 -19.96
CA TYR A 368 29.77 -3.81 -20.76
C TYR A 368 30.40 -2.70 -21.62
N ASP A 369 31.73 -2.64 -21.71
CA ASP A 369 32.43 -1.64 -22.52
C ASP A 369 32.37 -2.02 -24.00
N THR A 370 32.29 -1.00 -24.86
CA THR A 370 32.26 -1.22 -26.30
C THR A 370 33.59 -1.80 -26.79
N PRO A 371 33.60 -2.94 -27.48
CA PRO A 371 34.83 -3.54 -27.98
C PRO A 371 35.48 -2.72 -29.08
N LEU A 372 36.79 -2.46 -28.91
CA LEU A 372 37.64 -1.85 -29.93
C LEU A 372 38.53 -2.92 -30.56
N LEU A 373 38.50 -3.00 -31.89
CA LEU A 373 39.30 -3.94 -32.68
C LEU A 373 40.52 -3.23 -33.27
N HIS A 374 41.70 -3.69 -32.87
CA HIS A 374 42.96 -3.25 -33.44
C HIS A 374 43.51 -4.34 -34.36
N VAL A 375 43.49 -4.10 -35.66
CA VAL A 375 44.02 -5.02 -36.68
C VAL A 375 45.43 -4.58 -37.05
N LYS A 376 46.42 -5.46 -36.85
CA LYS A 376 47.79 -5.28 -37.33
C LYS A 376 48.07 -6.30 -38.42
N ASN A 377 48.47 -5.79 -39.60
CA ASN A 377 48.91 -6.61 -40.72
C ASN A 377 50.43 -6.77 -40.64
N HIS A 378 50.90 -8.01 -40.58
CA HIS A 378 52.31 -8.31 -40.82
C HIS A 378 52.43 -8.97 -42.20
N MET A 379 53.07 -8.26 -43.14
CA MET A 379 53.42 -8.79 -44.46
C MET A 379 54.83 -9.38 -44.41
N GLN A 380 54.95 -10.71 -44.45
CA GLN A 380 56.21 -11.36 -44.72
C GLN A 380 55.96 -12.62 -45.57
N ASN A 381 56.49 -12.64 -46.80
CA ASN A 381 56.46 -13.74 -47.76
C ASN A 381 55.08 -14.34 -48.09
N ASP A 382 54.24 -13.58 -48.80
CA ASP A 382 53.01 -14.04 -49.49
C ASP A 382 51.95 -14.77 -48.65
N TRP A 383 52.11 -14.84 -47.32
CA TRP A 383 51.16 -15.42 -46.38
C TRP A 383 50.63 -14.29 -45.49
N PHE A 384 49.29 -14.12 -45.46
CA PHE A 384 48.62 -13.07 -44.71
C PHE A 384 48.44 -13.50 -43.24
N ASP A 385 49.24 -12.95 -42.31
CA ASP A 385 49.00 -13.08 -40.87
C ASP A 385 48.27 -11.86 -40.32
N LEU A 386 46.98 -12.05 -39.99
CA LEU A 386 46.13 -11.06 -39.34
C LEU A 386 46.24 -11.20 -37.82
N HIS A 387 46.90 -10.22 -37.18
CA HIS A 387 46.89 -10.10 -35.72
C HIS A 387 45.81 -9.11 -35.29
N ILE A 388 44.71 -9.64 -34.77
CA ILE A 388 43.61 -8.86 -34.21
C ILE A 388 43.74 -8.84 -32.69
N THR A 389 43.82 -7.64 -32.12
CA THR A 389 43.76 -7.39 -30.67
C THR A 389 42.43 -6.72 -30.34
N ILE A 390 41.73 -7.23 -29.34
CA ILE A 390 40.50 -6.64 -28.81
C ILE A 390 40.85 -5.85 -27.55
N THR A 391 40.28 -4.66 -27.42
CA THR A 391 40.35 -3.85 -26.19
C THR A 391 38.94 -3.59 -25.66
N LEU A 392 38.72 -3.91 -24.38
CA LEU A 392 37.49 -3.72 -23.60
C LEU A 392 37.83 -2.85 -22.38
N GLY A 393 37.56 -1.56 -22.43
CA GLY A 393 38.00 -0.63 -21.38
C GLY A 393 39.52 -0.68 -21.20
N ASP A 394 39.97 -1.04 -19.99
CA ASP A 394 41.39 -1.17 -19.64
C ASP A 394 42.02 -2.54 -19.97
N ILE A 395 41.22 -3.49 -20.48
CA ILE A 395 41.66 -4.87 -20.74
C ILE A 395 41.94 -5.04 -22.24
N SER A 396 43.07 -5.64 -22.59
CA SER A 396 43.45 -5.93 -23.98
C SER A 396 43.92 -7.38 -24.13
N PHE A 397 43.41 -8.09 -25.15
CA PHE A 397 43.71 -9.51 -25.39
C PHE A 397 43.63 -9.86 -26.89
N PRO A 398 44.31 -10.93 -27.35
CA PRO A 398 44.26 -11.33 -28.75
C PRO A 398 42.93 -12.00 -29.11
N PHE A 399 42.41 -11.75 -30.32
CA PHE A 399 41.18 -12.36 -30.83
C PHE A 399 41.20 -13.89 -30.77
N THR A 400 42.37 -14.50 -30.94
CA THR A 400 42.55 -15.96 -30.86
C THR A 400 42.14 -16.57 -29.52
N ALA A 401 42.16 -15.79 -28.43
CA ALA A 401 41.68 -16.22 -27.12
C ALA A 401 40.17 -16.54 -27.12
N LEU A 402 39.38 -15.87 -27.97
CA LEU A 402 37.94 -16.10 -28.09
C LEU A 402 37.57 -17.29 -29.00
N ARG A 403 38.53 -17.84 -29.76
CA ARG A 403 38.25 -18.85 -30.79
C ARG A 403 37.43 -20.03 -30.27
N LYS A 404 37.78 -20.52 -29.08
CA LYS A 404 37.10 -21.67 -28.48
C LYS A 404 35.64 -21.35 -28.13
N HIS A 405 35.40 -20.19 -27.54
CA HIS A 405 34.07 -19.73 -27.12
C HIS A 405 33.17 -19.41 -28.32
N ILE A 406 33.69 -18.74 -29.34
CA ILE A 406 32.97 -18.46 -30.60
C ILE A 406 32.53 -19.77 -31.28
N LEU A 407 33.40 -20.79 -31.30
CA LEU A 407 33.07 -22.09 -31.89
C LEU A 407 32.05 -22.89 -31.08
N GLN A 408 31.95 -22.62 -29.77
CA GLN A 408 31.03 -23.28 -28.85
C GLN A 408 29.72 -22.50 -28.67
N ASN A 409 29.62 -21.30 -29.25
CA ASN A 409 28.49 -20.39 -29.09
C ASN A 409 28.25 -20.00 -27.61
N GLU A 410 29.34 -19.87 -26.86
CA GLU A 410 29.42 -19.51 -25.43
C GLU A 410 29.84 -18.05 -25.23
#